data_AF-A0A5B0HB01-F1
#
_entry.id   AF-A0A5B0HB01-F1
#
_cell.length_a   1.000
_cell.length_b   1.000
_cell.length_c   1.000
_cell.angle_alpha   90.00
_cell.angle_beta   90.00
_cell.angle_gamma   90.00
#
_symmetry.space_group_name_H-M   'P 1'
#
loop_
_entity.id
_entity.type
_entity.pdbx_description
1 polymer ?
#
loop_
_entity_poly.entity_id
_entity_poly.type
_entity_poly.pdbx_seq_one_letter_code
_entity_poly.pdbx_strand_id
1 'polypeptide(L)'
;MNVAAPDPAAPDPAAPDLAPVGPAGAGRLWWFGALSVRRIVAGGKRATIVAAGRNRGLAVGEIVTAGVGKVRVPVRVTGIAGPVKAAKVEAVASAAGLTLADFTVAASWEAYLEGLAGGMGKKLSRGPFLVVSFTVAGEVSGTIPERQHSLKKKKKKPTDTPTPATAPEAEPPPQPKSEPKSELKSASPVQSTAAPAPPKTAPAPTPPNPGPSSGLSSGLSSGPSSVSKKSGQAGWLVVSVSPSGSTQLRPNNQLHPEDVTVLSTRISQVLDRRRPPLTTRQSLSRVIGALLEERVCGPDGLPNTVRERLRGDLGKATAWLAQNKLLAGTAWNPRLVVGLRVYRR
;
A
#
# COMPACT_ATOMS: atom_id res chain seq x y z
N MET A 1 -49.99 2.55 -55.23
CA MET A 1 -50.15 1.95 -53.88
C MET A 1 -49.71 0.49 -54.02
N ASN A 2 -48.42 0.19 -53.90
CA ASN A 2 -47.77 -0.25 -52.65
C ASN A 2 -48.59 -1.30 -51.90
N VAL A 3 -48.22 -2.59 -52.02
CA VAL A 3 -47.62 -3.40 -50.93
C VAL A 3 -46.89 -4.58 -51.60
N ALA A 4 -45.55 -4.52 -51.61
CA ALA A 4 -44.71 -5.69 -51.90
C ALA A 4 -44.60 -6.53 -50.63
N ALA A 5 -44.89 -7.82 -50.74
CA ALA A 5 -44.75 -8.78 -49.65
C ALA A 5 -43.25 -9.02 -49.35
N PRO A 6 -42.83 -9.08 -48.08
CA PRO A 6 -41.46 -9.37 -47.72
C PRO A 6 -41.16 -10.88 -47.76
N ASP A 7 -40.05 -11.16 -48.43
CA ASP A 7 -39.27 -12.39 -48.50
C ASP A 7 -38.84 -12.89 -47.10
N PRO A 8 -39.08 -14.16 -46.73
CA PRO A 8 -38.51 -14.75 -45.53
C PRO A 8 -37.54 -15.88 -45.88
N ALA A 9 -36.23 -15.59 -45.85
CA ALA A 9 -35.18 -16.45 -45.27
C ALA A 9 -33.79 -16.01 -45.74
N ALA A 10 -33.27 -14.93 -45.15
CA ALA A 10 -31.82 -14.78 -45.07
C ALA A 10 -31.30 -15.76 -44.00
N PRO A 11 -30.23 -16.52 -44.25
CA PRO A 11 -29.63 -17.42 -43.27
C PRO A 11 -29.07 -16.62 -42.08
N ASP A 12 -29.24 -17.20 -40.89
CA ASP A 12 -28.65 -16.75 -39.62
C ASP A 12 -27.21 -16.23 -39.82
N PRO A 13 -26.86 -15.04 -39.29
CA PRO A 13 -25.46 -14.73 -39.07
C PRO A 13 -24.96 -15.71 -38.00
N ALA A 14 -24.29 -16.75 -38.48
CA ALA A 14 -23.52 -17.69 -37.68
C ALA A 14 -22.88 -16.95 -36.50
N ALA A 15 -23.24 -17.42 -35.30
CA ALA A 15 -22.56 -17.08 -34.08
C ALA A 15 -21.05 -17.06 -34.32
N PRO A 16 -20.29 -16.09 -33.78
CA PRO A 16 -18.84 -16.12 -33.91
C PRO A 16 -18.36 -17.44 -33.36
N ASP A 17 -17.92 -18.25 -34.31
CA ASP A 17 -17.24 -19.52 -34.19
C ASP A 17 -16.31 -19.43 -32.98
N LEU A 18 -16.61 -20.24 -31.96
CA LEU A 18 -15.76 -20.44 -30.80
C LEU A 18 -14.50 -21.12 -31.31
N ALA A 19 -13.60 -20.31 -31.84
CA ALA A 19 -12.30 -20.74 -32.32
C ALA A 19 -11.67 -21.61 -31.23
N PRO A 20 -11.10 -22.76 -31.63
CA PRO A 20 -10.62 -23.77 -30.70
C PRO A 20 -9.65 -23.14 -29.72
N VAL A 21 -9.83 -23.47 -28.44
CA VAL A 21 -8.95 -23.13 -27.33
C VAL A 21 -7.53 -23.47 -27.74
N GLY A 22 -6.79 -22.45 -28.17
CA GLY A 22 -5.38 -22.57 -28.48
C GLY A 22 -4.64 -23.13 -27.27
N PRO A 23 -3.55 -23.87 -27.50
CA PRO A 23 -2.86 -24.61 -26.45
C PRO A 23 -2.52 -23.67 -25.29
N ALA A 24 -2.79 -24.13 -24.07
CA ALA A 24 -2.49 -23.45 -22.82
C ALA A 24 -1.19 -22.64 -22.95
N GLY A 25 -1.34 -21.31 -22.99
CA GLY A 25 -0.22 -20.37 -23.12
C GLY A 25 0.87 -20.77 -22.14
N ALA A 26 2.06 -21.02 -22.67
CA ALA A 26 3.20 -21.60 -21.97
C ALA A 26 3.46 -20.95 -20.60
N GLY A 27 2.95 -21.56 -19.53
CA GLY A 27 3.41 -21.45 -18.14
C GLY A 27 3.65 -20.05 -17.56
N ARG A 28 3.13 -18.98 -18.18
CA ARG A 28 3.50 -17.61 -17.79
C ARG A 28 2.79 -17.27 -16.49
N LEU A 29 3.59 -17.01 -15.45
CA LEU A 29 3.10 -16.72 -14.11
C LEU A 29 3.44 -15.28 -13.72
N TRP A 30 2.41 -14.50 -13.42
CA TRP A 30 2.52 -13.17 -12.84
C TRP A 30 2.24 -13.23 -11.35
N TRP A 31 3.20 -12.77 -10.56
CA TRP A 31 3.08 -12.73 -9.11
C TRP A 31 2.46 -11.43 -8.65
N PHE A 32 1.38 -11.56 -7.88
CA PHE A 32 0.61 -10.45 -7.35
C PHE A 32 0.54 -10.52 -5.82
N GLY A 33 0.28 -9.38 -5.18
CA GLY A 33 -0.10 -9.35 -3.78
C GLY A 33 -1.50 -9.94 -3.55
N ALA A 34 -1.78 -10.42 -2.35
CA ALA A 34 -3.07 -11.06 -2.01
C ALA A 34 -4.29 -10.15 -2.30
N LEU A 35 -4.17 -8.85 -2.04
CA LEU A 35 -5.21 -7.87 -2.36
C LEU A 35 -5.45 -7.73 -3.87
N SER A 36 -4.38 -7.77 -4.67
CA SER A 36 -4.50 -7.69 -6.13
C SER A 36 -5.18 -8.93 -6.71
N VAL A 37 -4.83 -10.13 -6.23
CA VAL A 37 -5.48 -11.38 -6.69
C VAL A 37 -6.97 -11.38 -6.34
N ARG A 38 -7.35 -10.94 -5.14
CA ARG A 38 -8.77 -10.79 -4.76
C ARG A 38 -9.51 -9.84 -5.71
N ARG A 39 -8.90 -8.72 -6.07
CA ARG A 39 -9.50 -7.77 -7.00
C ARG A 39 -9.59 -8.31 -8.42
N ILE A 40 -8.63 -9.12 -8.86
CA ILE A 40 -8.70 -9.79 -10.15
C ILE A 40 -9.91 -10.74 -10.18
N VAL A 41 -10.05 -11.58 -9.15
CA VAL A 41 -11.17 -12.53 -9.04
C VAL A 41 -12.52 -11.82 -8.93
N ALA A 42 -12.58 -10.71 -8.21
CA ALA A 42 -13.79 -9.88 -8.10
C ALA A 42 -14.04 -8.97 -9.32
N GLY A 43 -13.23 -9.05 -10.38
CA GLY A 43 -13.33 -8.19 -11.57
C GLY A 43 -12.95 -6.72 -11.36
N GLY A 44 -12.57 -6.33 -10.14
CA GLY A 44 -12.18 -4.96 -9.80
C GLY A 44 -10.78 -4.56 -10.26
N LYS A 45 -9.91 -5.51 -10.67
CA LYS A 45 -8.61 -5.24 -11.30
C LYS A 45 -8.57 -5.93 -12.66
N ARG A 46 -8.57 -5.14 -13.73
CA ARG A 46 -8.67 -5.58 -15.12
C ARG A 46 -7.42 -5.29 -15.94
N ALA A 47 -6.44 -4.60 -15.36
CA ALA A 47 -5.20 -4.26 -16.04
C ALA A 47 -3.98 -4.32 -15.13
N THR A 48 -2.81 -4.51 -15.74
CA THR A 48 -1.52 -4.53 -15.05
C THR A 48 -0.43 -3.95 -15.93
N ILE A 49 0.66 -3.52 -15.28
CA ILE A 49 1.88 -3.09 -15.97
C ILE A 49 2.91 -4.19 -15.81
N VAL A 50 3.54 -4.59 -16.92
CA VAL A 50 4.61 -5.59 -16.91
C VAL A 50 5.84 -5.08 -17.67
N ALA A 51 7.01 -5.59 -17.32
CA ALA A 51 8.24 -5.28 -18.05
C ALA A 51 8.20 -5.94 -19.44
N ALA A 52 8.42 -5.17 -20.51
CA ALA A 52 8.36 -5.67 -21.88
C ALA A 52 9.39 -6.78 -22.13
N GLY A 53 10.61 -6.64 -21.59
CA GLY A 53 11.67 -7.63 -21.78
C GLY A 53 11.36 -9.03 -21.23
N ARG A 54 10.62 -9.13 -20.12
CA ARG A 54 10.20 -10.43 -19.54
C ARG A 54 8.94 -11.00 -20.19
N ASN A 55 8.18 -10.16 -20.89
CA ASN A 55 6.91 -10.52 -21.51
C ASN A 55 6.99 -10.36 -23.04
N ARG A 56 8.16 -10.64 -23.61
CA ARG A 56 8.34 -10.69 -25.05
C ARG A 56 7.46 -11.83 -25.60
N GLY A 57 6.74 -11.53 -26.69
CA GLY A 57 5.82 -12.47 -27.32
C GLY A 57 4.47 -12.63 -26.63
N LEU A 58 4.14 -11.78 -25.65
CA LEU A 58 2.79 -11.74 -25.07
C LEU A 58 1.78 -11.34 -26.16
N ALA A 59 0.71 -12.13 -26.33
CA ALA A 59 -0.31 -11.89 -27.35
C ALA A 59 -1.70 -11.66 -26.73
N VAL A 60 -2.55 -10.92 -27.45
CA VAL A 60 -3.98 -10.83 -27.12
C VAL A 60 -4.62 -12.21 -27.34
N GLY A 61 -5.47 -12.64 -26.42
CA GLY A 61 -6.07 -13.98 -26.38
C GLY A 61 -5.27 -15.01 -25.57
N GLU A 62 -4.01 -14.73 -25.25
CA GLU A 62 -3.16 -15.62 -24.44
C GLU A 62 -3.70 -15.76 -23.01
N ILE A 63 -3.68 -16.99 -22.47
CA ILE A 63 -3.99 -17.25 -21.07
C ILE A 63 -2.70 -17.19 -20.25
N VAL A 64 -2.68 -16.29 -19.29
CA VAL A 64 -1.60 -16.10 -18.32
C VAL A 64 -2.12 -16.46 -16.94
N THR A 65 -1.25 -16.99 -16.07
CA THR A 65 -1.63 -17.29 -14.69
C THR A 65 -1.26 -16.13 -13.77
N ALA A 66 -2.23 -15.54 -13.09
CA ALA A 66 -2.03 -14.64 -11.97
C ALA A 66 -1.93 -15.45 -10.66
N GLY A 67 -0.92 -15.21 -9.82
CA GLY A 67 -0.69 -16.03 -8.63
C GLY A 67 -0.32 -15.25 -7.37
N VAL A 68 -0.67 -15.83 -6.22
CA VAL A 68 -0.18 -15.43 -4.89
C VAL A 68 0.00 -16.67 -4.02
N GLY A 69 1.20 -16.93 -3.51
CA GLY A 69 1.49 -18.16 -2.75
C GLY A 69 1.12 -19.42 -3.56
N LYS A 70 0.14 -20.19 -3.08
CA LYS A 70 -0.38 -21.40 -3.75
C LYS A 70 -1.59 -21.14 -4.67
N VAL A 71 -2.14 -19.93 -4.67
CA VAL A 71 -3.31 -19.57 -5.49
C VAL A 71 -2.88 -19.29 -6.92
N ARG A 72 -3.66 -19.79 -7.88
CA ARG A 72 -3.49 -19.56 -9.32
C ARG A 72 -4.84 -19.15 -9.91
N VAL A 73 -4.85 -18.08 -10.70
CA VAL A 73 -6.02 -17.54 -11.38
C VAL A 73 -5.68 -17.41 -12.86
N PRO A 74 -6.31 -18.18 -13.75
CA PRO A 74 -6.12 -17.99 -15.18
C PRO A 74 -6.78 -16.68 -15.61
N VAL A 75 -6.01 -15.83 -16.29
CA VAL A 75 -6.47 -14.57 -16.88
C VAL A 75 -6.18 -14.58 -18.36
N ARG A 76 -7.15 -14.19 -19.19
CA ARG A 76 -6.99 -14.03 -20.63
C ARG A 76 -6.64 -12.59 -20.94
N VAL A 77 -5.57 -12.39 -21.70
CA VAL A 77 -5.15 -11.07 -22.15
C VAL A 77 -6.13 -10.55 -23.19
N THR A 78 -6.70 -9.37 -22.97
CA THR A 78 -7.67 -8.74 -23.87
C THR A 78 -7.08 -7.58 -24.67
N GLY A 79 -5.95 -7.02 -24.22
CA GLY A 79 -5.32 -5.90 -24.88
C GLY A 79 -3.91 -5.66 -24.36
N ILE A 80 -3.04 -5.19 -25.24
CA ILE A 80 -1.64 -4.89 -24.94
C ILE A 80 -1.31 -3.55 -25.58
N ALA A 81 -0.74 -2.63 -24.81
CA ALA A 81 -0.29 -1.34 -25.29
C ALA A 81 1.15 -1.05 -24.80
N GLY A 82 1.97 -0.47 -25.67
CA GLY A 82 3.41 -0.29 -25.46
C GLY A 82 4.24 -1.00 -26.53
N PRO A 83 5.58 -1.10 -26.37
CA PRO A 83 6.39 -0.72 -25.22
C PRO A 83 6.49 0.80 -24.96
N VAL A 84 6.31 1.25 -23.71
CA VAL A 84 6.45 2.67 -23.31
C VAL A 84 7.29 2.89 -22.06
N LYS A 85 7.85 4.10 -21.89
CA LYS A 85 8.54 4.51 -20.65
C LYS A 85 7.52 4.72 -19.52
N ALA A 86 7.94 4.60 -18.26
CA ALA A 86 7.10 4.79 -17.08
C ALA A 86 6.30 6.10 -17.11
N ALA A 87 6.94 7.21 -17.50
CA ALA A 87 6.30 8.54 -17.59
C ALA A 87 5.15 8.62 -18.62
N LYS A 88 5.06 7.68 -19.57
CA LYS A 88 3.99 7.64 -20.59
C LYS A 88 2.93 6.57 -20.32
N VAL A 89 3.06 5.81 -19.22
CA VAL A 89 2.16 4.69 -18.93
C VAL A 89 0.73 5.16 -18.69
N GLU A 90 0.55 6.26 -17.96
CA GLU A 90 -0.77 6.85 -17.73
C GLU A 90 -1.44 7.24 -19.05
N ALA A 91 -0.74 7.97 -19.92
CA ALA A 91 -1.30 8.38 -21.22
C ALA A 91 -1.71 7.17 -22.07
N VAL A 92 -0.93 6.09 -22.06
CA VAL A 92 -1.25 4.85 -22.79
C VAL A 92 -2.42 4.09 -22.17
N ALA A 93 -2.51 4.06 -20.84
CA ALA A 93 -3.63 3.44 -20.14
C ALA A 93 -4.94 4.21 -20.43
N SER A 94 -4.91 5.54 -20.35
CA SER A 94 -6.06 6.39 -20.66
C SER A 94 -6.50 6.26 -22.12
N ALA A 95 -5.55 6.16 -23.07
CA ALA A 95 -5.86 5.92 -24.48
C ALA A 95 -6.52 4.54 -24.71
N ALA A 96 -6.25 3.56 -23.84
CA ALA A 96 -6.90 2.25 -23.83
C ALA A 96 -8.23 2.23 -23.04
N GLY A 97 -8.73 3.39 -22.58
CA GLY A 97 -9.94 3.50 -21.76
C GLY A 97 -9.79 2.93 -20.35
N LEU A 98 -8.56 2.75 -19.86
CA LEU A 98 -8.28 2.20 -18.55
C LEU A 98 -8.03 3.32 -17.53
N THR A 99 -8.62 3.18 -16.35
CA THR A 99 -8.45 4.11 -15.24
C THR A 99 -7.45 3.56 -14.23
N LEU A 100 -6.92 4.40 -13.33
CA LEU A 100 -6.03 3.95 -12.25
C LEU A 100 -6.66 2.84 -11.39
N ALA A 101 -7.99 2.90 -11.20
CA ALA A 101 -8.74 1.89 -10.46
C ALA A 101 -8.61 0.50 -11.09
N ASP A 102 -8.52 0.40 -12.42
CA ASP A 102 -8.36 -0.89 -13.11
C ASP A 102 -7.02 -1.57 -12.82
N PHE A 103 -6.02 -0.81 -12.35
CA PHE A 103 -4.70 -1.31 -12.01
C PHE A 103 -4.49 -1.50 -10.51
N THR A 104 -4.95 -0.56 -9.68
CA THR A 104 -4.51 -0.48 -8.27
C THR A 104 -5.53 0.23 -7.38
N VAL A 105 -5.26 0.24 -6.08
CA VAL A 105 -6.00 1.02 -5.06
C VAL A 105 -5.20 2.25 -4.62
N ALA A 106 -4.11 2.55 -5.31
CA ALA A 106 -3.29 3.74 -5.02
C ALA A 106 -4.11 5.02 -5.28
N ALA A 107 -3.81 6.07 -4.53
CA ALA A 107 -4.48 7.36 -4.66
C ALA A 107 -4.09 8.10 -5.96
N SER A 108 -2.92 7.80 -6.54
CA SER A 108 -2.41 8.45 -7.75
C SER A 108 -1.55 7.51 -8.60
N TRP A 109 -1.36 7.88 -9.87
CA TRP A 109 -0.45 7.20 -10.80
C TRP A 109 1.00 7.26 -10.33
N GLU A 110 1.43 8.38 -9.76
CA GLU A 110 2.78 8.54 -9.20
C GLU A 110 3.02 7.54 -8.06
N ALA A 111 2.13 7.47 -7.07
CA ALA A 111 2.25 6.53 -5.96
C ALA A 111 2.26 5.06 -6.44
N TYR A 112 1.52 4.77 -7.52
CA TYR A 112 1.50 3.45 -8.13
C TYR A 112 2.81 3.11 -8.85
N LEU A 113 3.35 4.05 -9.64
CA LEU A 113 4.60 3.88 -10.38
C LEU A 113 5.81 3.85 -9.45
N GLU A 114 5.83 4.66 -8.39
CA GLU A 114 6.83 4.58 -7.31
C GLU A 114 6.75 3.24 -6.59
N GLY A 115 5.54 2.76 -6.27
CA GLY A 115 5.33 1.44 -5.68
C GLY A 115 5.84 0.30 -6.58
N LEU A 116 5.66 0.42 -7.90
CA LEU A 116 6.22 -0.52 -8.89
C LEU A 116 7.75 -0.44 -8.94
N ALA A 117 8.32 0.76 -8.91
CA ALA A 117 9.78 0.95 -8.89
C ALA A 117 10.43 0.42 -7.60
N GLY A 118 9.75 0.60 -6.46
CA GLY A 118 10.20 0.11 -5.14
C GLY A 118 10.03 -1.40 -4.95
N GLY A 119 8.94 -1.98 -5.45
CA GLY A 119 8.65 -3.42 -5.32
C GLY A 119 9.40 -4.30 -6.33
N MET A 120 9.82 -3.74 -7.45
CA MET A 120 10.42 -4.48 -8.56
C MET A 120 11.95 -4.24 -8.67
N GLY A 121 12.53 -3.58 -7.65
CA GLY A 121 13.95 -3.29 -7.48
C GLY A 121 14.50 -2.24 -8.44
N LYS A 122 15.73 -1.74 -8.20
CA LYS A 122 16.46 -0.76 -9.07
C LYS A 122 16.63 -1.18 -10.55
N LYS A 123 16.00 -2.26 -11.01
CA LYS A 123 16.05 -2.79 -12.38
C LYS A 123 14.90 -2.33 -13.29
N LEU A 124 14.01 -1.43 -12.84
CA LEU A 124 12.94 -0.88 -13.69
C LEU A 124 13.00 0.61 -13.93
N SER A 125 14.04 1.29 -13.44
CA SER A 125 14.33 2.68 -13.76
C SER A 125 14.62 2.94 -15.26
N ARG A 126 14.73 1.89 -16.11
CA ARG A 126 15.20 2.04 -17.50
C ARG A 126 14.58 1.09 -18.55
N GLY A 127 13.53 0.36 -18.23
CA GLY A 127 12.93 -0.61 -19.19
C GLY A 127 11.65 -0.09 -19.84
N PRO A 128 11.36 -0.43 -21.11
CA PRO A 128 10.01 -0.28 -21.63
C PRO A 128 9.02 -1.20 -20.89
N PHE A 129 7.83 -0.68 -20.65
CA PHE A 129 6.71 -1.35 -20.02
C PHE A 129 5.59 -1.62 -21.02
N LEU A 130 4.83 -2.69 -20.76
CA LEU A 130 3.58 -2.98 -21.44
C LEU A 130 2.43 -2.73 -20.46
N VAL A 131 1.41 -2.03 -20.93
CA VAL A 131 0.09 -1.94 -20.31
C VAL A 131 -0.72 -3.10 -20.84
N VAL A 132 -1.18 -3.98 -19.97
CA VAL A 132 -1.90 -5.19 -20.35
C VAL A 132 -3.27 -5.19 -19.69
N SER A 133 -4.33 -5.25 -20.49
CA SER A 133 -5.68 -5.52 -20.02
C SER A 133 -5.98 -7.01 -20.11
N PHE A 134 -6.77 -7.52 -19.17
CA PHE A 134 -7.11 -8.93 -19.09
C PHE A 134 -8.46 -9.14 -18.39
N THR A 135 -9.06 -10.29 -18.64
CA THR A 135 -10.27 -10.80 -17.97
C THR A 135 -9.99 -12.14 -17.31
N VAL A 136 -10.76 -12.50 -16.29
CA VAL A 136 -10.64 -13.82 -15.65
C VAL A 136 -11.18 -14.87 -16.64
N ALA A 137 -10.38 -15.90 -16.90
CA ALA A 137 -10.63 -16.87 -17.97
C ALA A 137 -10.98 -18.27 -17.48
N GLY A 138 -11.12 -18.46 -16.17
CA GLY A 138 -11.44 -19.77 -15.59
C GLY A 138 -11.43 -19.76 -14.06
N GLU A 139 -11.62 -20.95 -13.50
CA GLU A 139 -11.74 -21.14 -12.06
C GLU A 139 -10.44 -20.86 -11.31
N VAL A 140 -10.60 -20.30 -10.10
CA VAL A 140 -9.50 -20.02 -9.20
C VAL A 140 -9.02 -21.34 -8.58
N SER A 141 -7.78 -21.72 -8.86
CA SER A 141 -7.16 -22.89 -8.22
C SER A 141 -6.48 -22.48 -6.93
N GLY A 142 -6.91 -23.06 -5.81
CA GLY A 142 -6.37 -22.85 -4.48
C GLY A 142 -7.13 -21.82 -3.63
N THR A 143 -7.00 -21.93 -2.31
CA THR A 143 -7.72 -21.05 -1.37
C THR A 143 -7.02 -19.70 -1.25
N ILE A 144 -7.71 -18.62 -1.62
CA ILE A 144 -7.23 -17.26 -1.36
C ILE A 144 -7.17 -17.11 0.17
N PRO A 145 -5.99 -16.82 0.76
CA PRO A 145 -5.89 -16.69 2.19
C PRO A 145 -6.85 -15.58 2.65
N GLU A 146 -7.86 -15.99 3.39
CA GLU A 146 -8.75 -15.07 4.06
C GLU A 146 -7.94 -14.36 5.14
N ARG A 147 -7.92 -13.01 5.16
CA ARG A 147 -7.57 -12.32 6.40
C ARG A 147 -8.70 -12.66 7.37
N GLN A 148 -8.53 -13.74 8.12
CA GLN A 148 -9.30 -13.95 9.33
C GLN A 148 -8.96 -12.77 10.25
N HIS A 149 -9.86 -11.78 10.27
CA HIS A 149 -10.00 -10.95 11.45
C HIS A 149 -10.37 -11.91 12.57
N SER A 150 -9.40 -12.24 13.42
CA SER A 150 -9.68 -12.99 14.63
C SER A 150 -10.64 -12.14 15.47
N LEU A 151 -11.93 -12.44 15.39
CA LEU A 151 -12.92 -12.05 16.38
C LEU A 151 -12.36 -12.49 17.72
N LYS A 152 -12.11 -11.50 18.59
CA LYS A 152 -11.68 -11.71 19.97
C LYS A 152 -12.58 -12.77 20.59
N LYS A 153 -12.05 -13.97 20.87
CA LYS A 153 -12.67 -14.89 21.82
C LYS A 153 -12.84 -14.11 23.13
N LYS A 154 -14.09 -13.71 23.43
CA LYS A 154 -14.50 -13.29 24.77
C LYS A 154 -14.07 -14.42 25.71
N LYS A 155 -13.11 -14.11 26.59
CA LYS A 155 -12.71 -14.98 27.68
C LYS A 155 -13.97 -15.19 28.54
N LYS A 156 -14.59 -16.37 28.45
CA LYS A 156 -15.63 -16.79 29.40
C LYS A 156 -15.00 -16.72 30.79
N LYS A 157 -15.70 -16.02 31.68
CA LYS A 157 -15.48 -15.99 33.13
C LYS A 157 -15.50 -17.45 33.63
N PRO A 158 -14.59 -17.90 34.52
CA PRO A 158 -14.78 -19.17 35.18
C PRO A 158 -16.03 -19.09 36.05
N THR A 159 -16.96 -20.01 35.80
CA THR A 159 -18.11 -20.30 36.64
C THR A 159 -17.66 -21.34 37.65
N ASP A 160 -17.61 -20.97 38.93
CA ASP A 160 -17.60 -21.92 40.04
C ASP A 160 -19.04 -22.41 40.29
N THR A 161 -19.20 -23.71 40.54
CA THR A 161 -20.47 -24.35 40.96
C THR A 161 -20.09 -25.68 41.63
N PRO A 162 -20.89 -26.27 42.54
CA PRO A 162 -21.58 -25.75 43.74
C PRO A 162 -21.21 -26.62 44.98
N THR A 163 -21.78 -26.36 46.17
CA THR A 163 -22.33 -27.37 47.14
C THR A 163 -23.04 -26.63 48.30
N PRO A 164 -24.14 -27.18 48.89
CA PRO A 164 -25.27 -26.38 49.39
C PRO A 164 -25.48 -26.36 50.93
N ALA A 165 -26.47 -25.54 51.30
CA ALA A 165 -27.35 -25.59 52.47
C ALA A 165 -26.85 -24.99 53.80
N THR A 166 -27.43 -23.83 54.17
CA THR A 166 -28.37 -23.69 55.31
C THR A 166 -28.96 -22.26 55.28
N ALA A 167 -30.29 -22.16 55.18
CA ALA A 167 -31.13 -20.99 55.50
C ALA A 167 -31.75 -21.24 56.91
N PRO A 168 -32.42 -20.30 57.62
CA PRO A 168 -33.05 -19.01 57.22
C PRO A 168 -32.58 -17.83 58.13
N GLU A 169 -32.94 -16.55 57.95
CA GLU A 169 -34.22 -15.94 58.36
C GLU A 169 -34.20 -14.39 58.18
N ALA A 170 -35.40 -13.84 57.92
CA ALA A 170 -35.88 -12.44 58.09
C ALA A 170 -35.53 -11.30 57.08
N GLU A 171 -36.58 -10.87 56.35
CA GLU A 171 -36.87 -9.55 55.71
C GLU A 171 -36.83 -8.35 56.69
N PRO A 172 -37.07 -7.05 56.31
CA PRO A 172 -37.46 -6.45 55.01
C PRO A 172 -36.65 -5.17 54.58
N PRO A 173 -36.97 -4.52 53.44
CA PRO A 173 -36.19 -3.41 52.85
C PRO A 173 -36.67 -2.01 53.27
N PRO A 174 -35.88 -0.96 52.98
CA PRO A 174 -36.50 0.31 52.56
C PRO A 174 -35.79 1.00 51.37
N GLN A 175 -36.57 1.36 50.36
CA GLN A 175 -36.40 2.56 49.53
C GLN A 175 -37.23 3.72 50.15
N PRO A 176 -37.35 4.91 49.53
CA PRO A 176 -36.39 5.91 49.06
C PRO A 176 -36.72 7.33 49.64
N LYS A 177 -35.86 8.34 49.44
CA LYS A 177 -36.10 9.81 49.52
C LYS A 177 -34.74 10.49 49.27
N SER A 178 -34.53 11.58 48.52
CA SER A 178 -35.42 12.62 48.02
C SER A 178 -34.61 13.55 47.06
N GLU A 179 -35.25 14.06 46.01
CA GLU A 179 -34.89 15.30 45.31
C GLU A 179 -34.91 16.51 46.30
N PRO A 180 -34.35 17.67 45.89
CA PRO A 180 -35.29 18.69 45.42
C PRO A 180 -34.85 19.43 44.15
N LYS A 181 -35.88 19.69 43.34
CA LYS A 181 -36.02 20.76 42.35
C LYS A 181 -35.52 22.12 42.85
N SER A 182 -34.85 22.84 41.96
CA SER A 182 -34.98 24.30 41.84
C SER A 182 -35.00 24.67 40.36
N GLU A 183 -36.21 25.04 39.95
CA GLU A 183 -36.64 25.67 38.73
C GLU A 183 -36.20 27.15 38.74
N LEU A 184 -35.75 27.73 37.62
CA LEU A 184 -36.31 28.99 37.07
C LEU A 184 -35.54 29.51 35.83
N LYS A 185 -36.30 29.60 34.73
CA LYS A 185 -36.49 30.75 33.84
C LYS A 185 -35.39 31.23 32.87
N SER A 186 -35.78 31.08 31.60
CA SER A 186 -35.97 32.15 30.59
C SER A 186 -34.76 32.94 30.10
N ALA A 187 -34.43 32.80 28.82
CA ALA A 187 -34.96 33.68 27.77
C ALA A 187 -34.16 33.48 26.46
N SER A 188 -34.84 33.15 25.37
CA SER A 188 -34.39 33.50 24.02
C SER A 188 -34.72 34.97 23.75
N PRO A 189 -33.98 35.63 22.83
CA PRO A 189 -34.62 35.89 21.55
C PRO A 189 -33.72 35.73 20.32
N VAL A 190 -34.37 35.22 19.28
CA VAL A 190 -34.27 35.44 17.83
C VAL A 190 -33.40 36.62 17.37
N GLN A 191 -32.51 36.38 16.39
CA GLN A 191 -32.43 37.23 15.20
C GLN A 191 -31.71 36.54 14.03
N SER A 192 -32.48 36.35 12.95
CA SER A 192 -32.04 36.15 11.57
C SER A 192 -31.05 37.24 11.12
N THR A 193 -30.24 36.98 10.09
CA THR A 193 -30.37 37.59 8.75
C THR A 193 -29.11 37.37 7.88
N ALA A 194 -29.38 36.94 6.64
CA ALA A 194 -28.66 37.15 5.38
C ALA A 194 -27.23 36.61 5.15
N ALA A 195 -27.18 35.66 4.22
CA ALA A 195 -26.10 35.47 3.28
C ALA A 195 -26.04 36.63 2.24
N PRO A 196 -24.85 37.02 1.78
CA PRO A 196 -24.68 37.68 0.50
C PRO A 196 -24.15 36.71 -0.57
N ALA A 197 -24.80 36.75 -1.73
CA ALA A 197 -24.48 36.08 -2.97
C ALA A 197 -23.19 36.61 -3.64
N PRO A 198 -22.59 35.89 -4.61
CA PRO A 198 -21.26 36.16 -5.15
C PRO A 198 -21.25 37.26 -6.24
N PRO A 199 -20.14 38.03 -6.38
CA PRO A 199 -19.96 38.89 -7.54
C PRO A 199 -19.34 38.17 -8.75
N LYS A 200 -19.71 38.73 -9.91
CA LYS A 200 -19.58 38.29 -11.30
C LYS A 200 -18.14 38.17 -11.85
N THR A 201 -18.05 37.21 -12.77
CA THR A 201 -17.21 37.01 -13.99
C THR A 201 -16.30 38.14 -14.54
N ALA A 202 -15.07 37.70 -14.89
CA ALA A 202 -14.19 38.04 -16.04
C ALA A 202 -13.47 39.42 -16.10
N PRO A 203 -12.30 39.57 -16.79
CA PRO A 203 -11.73 38.72 -17.85
C PRO A 203 -10.23 38.31 -17.69
N ALA A 204 -9.83 37.33 -18.50
CA ALA A 204 -8.46 36.86 -18.69
C ALA A 204 -7.68 37.73 -19.70
N PRO A 205 -6.34 37.83 -19.56
CA PRO A 205 -5.45 38.10 -20.68
C PRO A 205 -4.36 37.02 -20.87
N THR A 206 -4.43 36.38 -22.03
CA THR A 206 -3.36 35.99 -22.98
C THR A 206 -2.00 35.47 -22.47
N PRO A 207 -1.60 34.23 -22.82
CA PRO A 207 -0.20 33.79 -22.76
C PRO A 207 0.59 34.19 -24.02
N PRO A 208 1.89 34.56 -23.92
CA PRO A 208 2.73 34.75 -25.10
C PRO A 208 3.29 33.41 -25.63
N ASN A 209 2.94 33.15 -26.88
CA ASN A 209 3.72 32.64 -28.01
C ASN A 209 4.80 31.53 -27.81
N PRO A 210 4.68 30.38 -28.51
CA PRO A 210 5.75 29.40 -28.65
C PRO A 210 6.67 29.75 -29.84
N GLY A 211 7.95 29.97 -29.57
CA GLY A 211 9.01 30.01 -30.60
C GLY A 211 9.40 28.60 -31.05
N PRO A 212 9.67 28.36 -32.35
CA PRO A 212 10.06 27.06 -32.89
C PRO A 212 11.58 26.88 -32.92
N SER A 213 12.02 25.74 -33.48
CA SER A 213 13.39 25.32 -33.84
C SER A 213 14.25 24.75 -32.69
N SER A 214 15.16 23.80 -32.86
CA SER A 214 15.55 22.82 -33.89
C SER A 214 16.76 22.08 -33.29
N GLY A 215 17.04 20.84 -33.69
CA GLY A 215 18.28 20.11 -33.34
C GLY A 215 18.00 18.72 -32.78
N LEU A 216 17.85 17.66 -33.58
CA LEU A 216 18.92 16.94 -34.29
C LEU A 216 20.20 16.83 -33.46
N SER A 217 20.44 15.64 -32.89
CA SER A 217 21.76 15.01 -32.79
C SER A 217 21.61 13.55 -32.35
N SER A 218 21.81 12.70 -33.33
CA SER A 218 22.15 11.27 -33.25
C SER A 218 23.44 11.06 -32.44
N GLY A 219 23.48 9.95 -31.69
CA GLY A 219 24.67 9.51 -30.97
C GLY A 219 24.57 8.02 -30.62
N LEU A 220 24.90 7.18 -31.60
CA LEU A 220 25.24 5.77 -31.41
C LEU A 220 26.58 5.68 -30.69
N SER A 221 26.69 4.85 -29.65
CA SER A 221 27.88 4.03 -29.37
C SER A 221 27.65 3.03 -28.23
N SER A 222 27.57 1.76 -28.63
CA SER A 222 28.51 0.70 -28.24
C SER A 222 28.96 0.60 -26.77
N GLY A 223 28.50 -0.48 -26.13
CA GLY A 223 29.44 -1.51 -25.68
C GLY A 223 29.69 -1.67 -24.18
N PRO A 224 29.95 -2.90 -23.70
CA PRO A 224 29.81 -3.32 -22.31
C PRO A 224 31.15 -3.47 -21.58
N SER A 225 31.16 -3.23 -20.27
CA SER A 225 32.27 -3.67 -19.40
C SER A 225 31.73 -4.25 -18.09
N SER A 226 31.83 -5.56 -18.00
CA SER A 226 31.85 -6.32 -16.75
C SER A 226 33.20 -6.21 -16.05
N VAL A 227 33.20 -6.51 -14.73
CA VAL A 227 34.32 -7.04 -13.91
C VAL A 227 34.93 -6.09 -12.85
N SER A 228 34.59 -6.43 -11.59
CA SER A 228 35.44 -6.52 -10.39
C SER A 228 35.82 -5.34 -9.47
N LYS A 229 35.93 -5.77 -8.19
CA LYS A 229 36.78 -5.31 -7.07
C LYS A 229 36.28 -4.20 -6.13
N LYS A 230 35.73 -4.67 -4.99
CA LYS A 230 36.24 -4.43 -3.62
C LYS A 230 36.99 -3.11 -3.41
N SER A 231 36.26 -2.07 -3.00
CA SER A 231 36.79 -0.94 -2.21
C SER A 231 35.65 -0.35 -1.37
N GLY A 232 35.98 0.07 -0.15
CA GLY A 232 35.02 0.56 0.84
C GLY A 232 34.40 1.89 0.43
N GLN A 233 33.33 1.86 -0.37
CA GLN A 233 32.49 3.04 -0.56
C GLN A 233 31.52 3.16 0.59
N ALA A 234 31.84 4.11 1.48
CA ALA A 234 30.93 4.77 2.38
C ALA A 234 29.78 5.43 1.58
N GLY A 235 28.79 4.62 1.23
CA GLY A 235 27.63 5.04 0.45
C GLY A 235 26.34 4.77 1.19
N TRP A 236 25.32 5.59 0.92
CA TRP A 236 23.97 5.37 1.42
C TRP A 236 23.41 4.05 0.86
N LEU A 237 23.11 3.11 1.76
CA LEU A 237 22.56 1.81 1.42
C LEU A 237 21.05 1.83 1.61
N VAL A 238 20.30 1.49 0.57
CA VAL A 238 18.86 1.27 0.71
C VAL A 238 18.63 -0.07 1.39
N VAL A 239 17.92 -0.07 2.52
CA VAL A 239 17.60 -1.30 3.25
C VAL A 239 16.62 -2.11 2.43
N SER A 240 16.98 -3.34 2.10
CA SER A 240 16.12 -4.30 1.43
C SER A 240 15.92 -5.53 2.33
N VAL A 241 14.72 -6.11 2.28
CA VAL A 241 14.39 -7.33 3.02
C VAL A 241 14.66 -8.48 2.06
N SER A 242 15.91 -8.95 2.00
CA SER A 242 16.27 -10.10 1.16
C SER A 242 16.12 -11.41 1.97
N PRO A 243 15.49 -12.46 1.41
CA PRO A 243 15.31 -13.74 2.11
C PRO A 243 16.63 -14.49 2.36
N SER A 244 17.71 -14.16 1.66
CA SER A 244 19.04 -14.79 1.78
C SER A 244 20.09 -13.92 2.47
N GLY A 245 19.72 -12.71 2.91
CA GLY A 245 20.65 -11.80 3.58
C GLY A 245 19.96 -10.51 3.99
N SER A 246 19.56 -10.40 5.25
CA SER A 246 19.11 -9.14 5.80
C SER A 246 20.29 -8.17 5.85
N THR A 247 20.14 -6.96 5.32
CA THR A 247 21.07 -5.86 5.63
C THR A 247 21.09 -5.70 7.14
N GLN A 248 22.12 -6.24 7.80
CA GLN A 248 22.24 -6.16 9.25
C GLN A 248 22.39 -4.69 9.62
N LEU A 249 21.37 -4.16 10.29
CA LEU A 249 21.35 -2.81 10.80
C LEU A 249 22.12 -2.79 12.11
N ARG A 250 23.10 -1.90 12.21
CA ARG A 250 23.79 -1.63 13.46
C ARG A 250 23.16 -0.41 14.12
N PRO A 251 23.14 -0.33 15.45
CA PRO A 251 22.59 0.82 16.17
C PRO A 251 23.24 2.15 15.77
N ASN A 252 24.54 2.13 15.46
CA ASN A 252 25.32 3.31 15.07
C ASN A 252 25.14 3.72 13.59
N ASN A 253 24.34 2.97 12.83
CA ASN A 253 24.03 3.36 11.46
C ASN A 253 23.17 4.63 11.45
N GLN A 254 23.39 5.49 10.46
CA GLN A 254 22.65 6.74 10.31
C GLN A 254 21.54 6.63 9.27
N LEU A 255 20.38 7.20 9.57
CA LEU A 255 19.26 7.36 8.65
C LEU A 255 19.45 8.60 7.79
N HIS A 256 19.07 8.49 6.53
CA HIS A 256 19.08 9.65 5.63
C HIS A 256 18.04 10.69 6.07
N PRO A 257 18.35 12.00 6.05
CA PRO A 257 17.45 13.05 6.53
C PRO A 257 16.05 13.02 5.89
N GLU A 258 15.98 12.82 4.57
CA GLU A 258 14.71 12.75 3.83
C GLU A 258 13.82 11.57 4.25
N ASP A 259 14.41 10.53 4.84
CA ASP A 259 13.70 9.29 5.17
C ASP A 259 13.19 9.30 6.64
N VAL A 260 13.55 10.33 7.42
CA VAL A 260 13.12 10.50 8.83
C VAL A 260 11.61 10.67 8.94
N THR A 261 11.00 11.46 8.04
CA THR A 261 9.55 11.68 8.01
C THR A 261 8.81 10.38 7.72
N VAL A 262 9.28 9.62 6.73
CA VAL A 262 8.72 8.31 6.35
C VAL A 262 8.78 7.33 7.53
N LEU A 263 9.93 7.27 8.22
CA LEU A 263 10.08 6.41 9.39
C LEU A 263 9.17 6.86 10.54
N SER A 264 9.09 8.16 10.81
CA SER A 264 8.19 8.75 11.82
C SER A 264 6.73 8.37 11.57
N THR A 265 6.25 8.49 10.33
CA THR A 265 4.88 8.09 9.95
C THR A 265 4.65 6.60 10.20
N ARG A 266 5.60 5.74 9.82
CA ARG A 266 5.49 4.29 10.04
C ARG A 266 5.45 3.93 11.53
N ILE A 267 6.30 4.55 12.34
CA ILE A 267 6.32 4.35 13.79
C ILE A 267 4.99 4.81 14.40
N SER A 268 4.49 5.98 14.00
CA SER A 268 3.22 6.53 14.45
C SER A 268 2.05 5.59 14.13
N GLN A 269 1.99 5.05 12.92
CA GLN A 269 0.99 4.04 12.54
C GLN A 269 1.05 2.77 13.41
N VAL A 270 2.25 2.35 13.83
CA VAL A 270 2.39 1.20 14.74
C VAL A 270 1.92 1.57 16.14
N LEU A 271 2.28 2.75 16.66
CA LEU A 271 1.82 3.24 17.96
C LEU A 271 0.30 3.36 18.01
N ASP A 272 -0.33 3.90 16.97
CA ASP A 272 -1.80 4.05 16.89
C ASP A 272 -2.52 2.71 16.84
N ARG A 273 -1.94 1.71 16.19
CA ARG A 273 -2.48 0.34 16.15
C ARG A 273 -2.32 -0.41 17.46
N ARG A 274 -1.21 -0.17 18.18
CA ARG A 274 -0.88 -0.88 19.42
C ARG A 274 -1.46 -0.21 20.67
N ARG A 275 -1.77 1.09 20.60
CA ARG A 275 -2.34 1.90 21.68
C ARG A 275 -1.64 1.66 23.03
N PRO A 276 -0.34 2.01 23.16
CA PRO A 276 0.36 1.90 24.44
C PRO A 276 -0.31 2.78 25.51
N PRO A 277 -0.19 2.42 26.81
CA PRO A 277 -0.61 3.27 27.92
C PRO A 277 0.00 4.67 27.82
N LEU A 278 -0.71 5.69 28.33
CA LEU A 278 -0.28 7.10 28.24
C LEU A 278 1.14 7.33 28.77
N THR A 279 1.47 6.73 29.90
CA THR A 279 2.81 6.81 30.51
C THR A 279 3.88 6.22 29.60
N THR A 280 3.63 5.05 29.00
CA THR A 280 4.52 4.43 28.02
C THR A 280 4.62 5.25 26.74
N ARG A 281 3.52 5.85 26.28
CA ARG A 281 3.49 6.70 25.09
C ARG A 281 4.38 7.92 25.25
N GLN A 282 4.40 8.55 26.43
CA GLN A 282 5.26 9.70 26.70
C GLN A 282 6.75 9.33 26.64
N SER A 283 7.16 8.25 27.32
CA SER A 283 8.53 7.74 27.26
C SER A 283 8.93 7.35 25.83
N LEU A 284 8.04 6.68 25.10
CA LEU A 284 8.26 6.34 23.69
C LEU A 284 8.44 7.57 22.80
N SER A 285 7.57 8.57 22.92
CA SER A 285 7.68 9.80 22.12
C SER A 285 9.01 10.52 22.32
N ARG A 286 9.52 10.59 23.56
CA ARG A 286 10.81 11.19 23.87
C ARG A 286 11.98 10.41 23.26
N VAL A 287 11.98 9.08 23.44
CA VAL A 287 13.05 8.22 22.93
C VAL A 287 13.03 8.14 21.40
N ILE A 288 11.86 7.96 20.79
CA ILE A 288 11.70 7.95 19.33
C ILE A 288 12.08 9.30 18.74
N GLY A 289 11.65 10.40 19.36
CA GLY A 289 12.02 11.76 18.95
C GLY A 289 13.53 11.93 18.89
N ALA A 290 14.24 11.56 19.95
CA ALA A 290 15.70 11.63 20.00
C ALA A 290 16.38 10.72 18.96
N LEU A 291 15.88 9.50 18.74
CA LEU A 291 16.42 8.60 17.71
C LEU A 291 16.28 9.17 16.30
N LEU A 292 15.16 9.85 16.02
CA LEU A 292 14.88 10.47 14.72
C LEU A 292 15.66 11.78 14.54
N GLU A 293 15.80 12.57 15.60
CA GLU A 293 16.57 13.83 15.61
C GLU A 293 18.06 13.58 15.39
N GLU A 294 18.63 12.63 16.12
CA GLU A 294 20.02 12.17 15.97
C GLU A 294 20.22 11.26 14.75
N ARG A 295 19.12 10.88 14.08
CA ARG A 295 19.08 10.04 12.87
C ARG A 295 19.77 8.70 13.06
N VAL A 296 19.70 8.11 14.25
CA VAL A 296 20.36 6.84 14.55
C VAL A 296 19.40 5.66 14.42
N CYS A 297 19.96 4.51 14.07
CA CYS A 297 19.17 3.30 13.86
C CYS A 297 18.83 2.57 15.16
N GLY A 298 19.32 2.98 16.32
CA GLY A 298 19.04 2.32 17.58
C GLY A 298 19.47 3.13 18.80
N PRO A 299 18.95 2.77 20.00
CA PRO A 299 19.26 3.46 21.26
C PRO A 299 20.74 3.48 21.60
N ASP A 300 21.50 2.45 21.23
CA ASP A 300 22.95 2.40 21.51
C ASP A 300 23.76 3.37 20.64
N GLY A 301 23.18 3.85 19.53
CA GLY A 301 23.78 4.86 18.66
C GLY A 301 23.61 6.28 19.17
N LEU A 302 22.77 6.52 20.17
CA LEU A 302 22.53 7.85 20.71
C LEU A 302 23.78 8.42 21.42
N PRO A 303 24.05 9.73 21.29
CA PRO A 303 25.12 10.40 22.02
C PRO A 303 24.95 10.21 23.54
N ASN A 304 26.07 10.16 24.28
CA ASN A 304 26.06 9.99 25.74
C ASN A 304 25.18 11.04 26.44
N THR A 305 25.28 12.30 26.02
CA THR A 305 24.48 13.42 26.56
C THR A 305 22.97 13.16 26.43
N VAL A 306 22.53 12.65 25.29
CA VAL A 306 21.13 12.32 25.02
C VAL A 306 20.69 11.08 25.80
N ARG A 307 21.54 10.05 25.90
CA ARG A 307 21.27 8.85 26.70
C ARG A 307 21.11 9.17 28.18
N GLU A 308 21.94 10.07 28.72
CA GLU A 308 21.83 10.54 30.10
C GLU A 308 20.50 11.25 30.35
N ARG A 309 20.11 12.17 29.45
CA ARG A 309 18.83 12.87 29.53
C ARG A 309 17.63 11.91 29.50
N LEU A 310 17.74 10.80 28.76
CA LEU A 310 16.68 9.81 28.59
C LEU A 310 16.82 8.59 29.52
N ARG A 311 17.77 8.57 30.45
CA ARG A 311 18.13 7.38 31.25
C ARG A 311 16.91 6.73 31.92
N GLY A 312 15.99 7.52 32.46
CA GLY A 312 14.76 7.03 33.12
C GLY A 312 13.70 6.47 32.16
N ASP A 313 13.70 6.90 30.90
CA ASP A 313 12.72 6.52 29.88
C ASP A 313 13.25 5.41 28.94
N LEU A 314 14.57 5.33 28.76
CA LEU A 314 15.23 4.49 27.75
C LEU A 314 14.91 3.01 27.95
N GLY A 315 15.07 2.47 29.16
CA GLY A 315 14.87 1.03 29.43
C GLY A 315 13.42 0.57 29.20
N LYS A 316 12.45 1.36 29.66
CA LYS A 316 11.02 1.04 29.47
C LYS A 316 10.62 1.17 27.99
N ALA A 317 11.08 2.21 27.31
CA ALA A 317 10.80 2.44 25.91
C ALA A 317 11.42 1.36 25.01
N THR A 318 12.70 1.02 25.22
CA THR A 318 13.39 0.00 24.40
C THR A 318 12.80 -1.39 24.61
N ALA A 319 12.47 -1.76 25.86
CA ALA A 319 11.78 -3.02 26.14
C ALA A 319 10.45 -3.10 25.39
N TRP A 320 9.65 -2.04 25.41
CA TRP A 320 8.39 -1.99 24.69
C TRP A 320 8.58 -2.07 23.16
N LEU A 321 9.55 -1.33 22.62
CA LEU A 321 9.87 -1.34 21.19
C LEU A 321 10.33 -2.73 20.72
N ALA A 322 11.16 -3.41 21.50
CA ALA A 322 11.61 -4.78 21.24
C ALA A 322 10.45 -5.78 21.30
N GLN A 323 9.63 -5.71 22.36
CA GLN A 323 8.44 -6.56 22.53
C GLN A 323 7.46 -6.43 21.35
N ASN A 324 7.31 -5.23 20.81
CA ASN A 324 6.43 -4.93 19.68
C ASN A 324 7.10 -5.12 18.30
N LYS A 325 8.32 -5.67 18.26
CA LYS A 325 9.11 -5.94 17.04
C LYS A 325 9.42 -4.69 16.21
N LEU A 326 9.47 -3.51 16.85
CA LEU A 326 9.96 -2.28 16.23
C LEU A 326 11.49 -2.24 16.23
N LEU A 327 12.11 -2.83 17.26
CA LEU A 327 13.54 -3.11 17.28
C LEU A 327 13.79 -4.60 16.98
N ALA A 328 14.86 -4.90 16.28
CA ALA A 328 15.42 -6.24 16.10
C ALA A 328 16.81 -6.26 16.74
N GLY A 329 16.88 -6.76 17.98
CA GLY A 329 18.06 -6.58 18.83
C GLY A 329 18.19 -5.11 19.25
N THR A 330 19.31 -4.48 18.92
CA THR A 330 19.65 -3.11 19.34
C THR A 330 19.37 -2.05 18.28
N ALA A 331 18.84 -2.42 17.12
CA ALA A 331 18.54 -1.50 16.01
C ALA A 331 17.09 -1.62 15.54
N TRP A 332 16.62 -0.67 14.73
CA TRP A 332 15.32 -0.72 14.07
C TRP A 332 15.15 -2.03 13.31
N ASN A 333 13.95 -2.59 13.38
CA ASN A 333 13.61 -3.77 12.61
C ASN A 333 13.79 -3.45 11.10
N PRO A 334 14.52 -4.28 10.34
CA PRO A 334 14.71 -4.07 8.90
C PRO A 334 13.41 -3.90 8.10
N ARG A 335 12.31 -4.49 8.58
CA ARG A 335 10.98 -4.32 7.97
C ARG A 335 10.39 -2.93 8.18
N LEU A 336 10.76 -2.24 9.25
CA LEU A 336 10.31 -0.89 9.54
C LEU A 336 11.04 0.13 8.65
N VAL A 337 12.34 -0.09 8.43
CA VAL A 337 13.21 0.79 7.63
C VAL A 337 13.39 0.31 6.19
N VAL A 338 12.60 -0.66 5.73
CA VAL A 338 12.67 -1.15 4.34
C VAL A 338 12.43 0.00 3.36
N GLY A 339 13.28 0.06 2.33
CA GLY A 339 13.26 1.12 1.32
C GLY A 339 13.88 2.44 1.79
N LEU A 340 14.30 2.57 3.05
CA LEU A 340 14.98 3.76 3.56
C LEU A 340 16.49 3.64 3.33
N ARG A 341 17.15 4.79 3.16
CA ARG A 341 18.61 4.92 3.02
C ARG A 341 19.25 4.98 4.40
N VAL A 342 20.26 4.16 4.58
CA VAL A 342 21.03 4.03 5.81
C VAL A 342 22.52 4.09 5.46
N TYR A 343 23.25 4.96 6.14
CA TYR A 343 24.69 5.04 6.06
C TYR A 343 25.30 4.12 7.12
N ARG A 344 26.18 3.22 6.67
CA ARG A 344 26.96 2.36 7.56
C ARG A 344 28.19 3.13 8.02
N ARG A 345 28.22 3.47 9.30
CA ARG A 345 29.37 4.05 9.96
C ARG A 345 30.31 2.95 10.46
#